data_AF-A0A8T5AE53-F1
#
_entry.id   AF-A0A8T5AE53-F1
#
_cell.length_a   1.000
_cell.length_b   1.000
_cell.length_c   1.000
_cell.angle_alpha   90.00
_cell.angle_beta   90.00
_cell.angle_gamma   90.00
#
_symmetry.space_group_name_H-M   'P 1'
#
loop_
_entity.id
_entity.type
_entity.pdbx_description
1 polymer ?
#
loop_
_entity_poly.entity_id
_entity_poly.type
_entity_poly.pdbx_seq_one_letter_code
_entity_poly.pdbx_strand_id
1 'polypeptide(L)'
;KSVRGASNLSTSLGLMLAFMTGIWFPREWFPEWMRILADYSPATWAVDAIRDVIIFEARLMEVMHYVIGAVLAALAVLAVGVMIHRRMLRKYLER
;
A
#
# COMPACT_ATOMS: atom_id res chain seq x y z
N LYS A 1 11.62 21.54 -4.43
CA LYS A 1 10.73 20.48 -4.99
C LYS A 1 9.29 20.98 -4.82
N SER A 2 8.48 21.08 -5.89
CA SER A 2 7.11 21.64 -5.80
C SER A 2 6.17 20.66 -5.10
N VAL A 3 5.54 21.09 -4.00
CA VAL A 3 4.52 20.30 -3.26
C VAL A 3 3.40 19.82 -4.18
N ARG A 4 3.00 20.67 -5.14
CA ARG A 4 1.97 20.37 -6.12
C ARG A 4 2.37 19.25 -7.08
N GLY A 5 3.64 19.21 -7.49
CA GLY A 5 4.17 18.15 -8.34
C GLY A 5 4.18 16.79 -7.64
N ALA A 6 4.54 16.74 -6.36
CA ALA A 6 4.50 15.52 -5.57
C ALA A 6 3.07 15.02 -5.36
N SER A 7 2.12 15.94 -5.10
CA SER A 7 0.71 15.59 -4.92
C SER A 7 0.12 14.97 -6.19
N ASN A 8 0.32 15.59 -7.35
CA ASN A 8 -0.22 15.07 -8.61
C ASN A 8 0.38 13.70 -8.96
N LEU A 9 1.68 13.52 -8.72
CA LEU A 9 2.34 12.24 -8.92
C LEU A 9 1.78 11.16 -7.98
N SER A 10 1.56 11.49 -6.71
CA SER A 10 0.97 10.57 -5.74
C SER A 10 -0.43 10.12 -6.17
N THR A 11 -1.27 11.03 -6.66
CA THR A 11 -2.62 10.69 -7.14
C THR A 11 -2.57 9.76 -8.34
N SER A 12 -1.75 10.08 -9.36
CA SER A 12 -1.64 9.24 -10.55
C SER A 12 -1.10 7.85 -10.22
N LEU A 13 -0.05 7.77 -9.39
CA LEU A 13 0.49 6.49 -8.92
C LEU A 13 -0.54 5.72 -8.09
N GLY A 14 -1.27 6.39 -7.19
CA GLY A 14 -2.32 5.79 -6.40
C GLY A 14 -3.42 5.17 -7.26
N LEU A 15 -3.84 5.87 -8.31
CA LEU A 15 -4.82 5.35 -9.25
C LEU A 15 -4.29 4.13 -10.02
N MET A 16 -3.04 4.18 -10.50
CA MET A 16 -2.42 3.04 -11.19
C MET A 16 -2.30 1.81 -10.27
N LEU A 17 -1.86 2.02 -9.02
CA LEU A 17 -1.70 0.95 -8.04
C LEU A 17 -3.05 0.35 -7.63
N ALA A 18 -4.12 1.14 -7.62
CA ALA A 18 -5.46 0.62 -7.37
C ALA A 18 -5.83 -0.48 -8.38
N PHE A 19 -5.35 -0.39 -9.63
CA PHE A 19 -5.63 -1.40 -10.67
C PHE A 19 -4.96 -2.73 -10.41
N MET A 20 -3.96 -2.73 -9.55
CA MET A 20 -3.20 -3.91 -9.18
C MET A 20 -3.75 -4.61 -7.94
N THR A 21 -4.82 -4.10 -7.33
CA THR A 21 -5.38 -4.68 -6.09
C THR A 21 -6.22 -5.94 -6.30
N GLY A 22 -6.47 -6.35 -7.55
CA GLY A 22 -7.35 -7.48 -7.86
C GLY A 22 -8.84 -7.22 -7.63
N ILE A 23 -9.22 -5.96 -7.40
CA ILE A 23 -10.63 -5.56 -7.22
C ILE A 23 -11.42 -5.55 -8.53
N TRP A 24 -10.79 -5.14 -9.63
CA TRP A 24 -11.43 -5.05 -10.95
C TRP A 24 -11.21 -6.28 -11.83
N PHE A 25 -10.06 -6.95 -11.67
CA PHE A 25 -9.71 -8.14 -12.43
C PHE A 25 -9.19 -9.22 -11.48
N PRO A 26 -9.46 -10.51 -11.76
CA PRO A 26 -8.83 -11.61 -11.04
C PRO A 26 -7.29 -11.50 -11.11
N ARG A 27 -6.63 -11.75 -9.99
CA ARG A 27 -5.17 -11.59 -9.86
C ARG A 27 -4.42 -12.65 -10.68
N GLU A 28 -5.05 -13.77 -10.94
CA GLU A 28 -4.56 -14.88 -11.75
C GLU A 28 -4.33 -14.45 -13.21
N TRP A 29 -4.98 -13.38 -13.66
CA TRP A 29 -4.82 -12.84 -15.01
C TRP A 29 -3.62 -11.92 -15.14
N PHE A 30 -2.98 -11.55 -14.03
CA PHE A 30 -1.83 -10.66 -14.07
C PHE A 30 -0.55 -11.40 -14.49
N PRO A 31 0.34 -10.73 -15.24
CA PRO A 31 1.72 -11.18 -15.42
C PRO A 31 2.41 -11.41 -14.07
N GLU A 32 3.40 -12.30 -14.02
CA GLU A 32 4.08 -12.71 -12.78
C GLU A 32 4.60 -11.52 -11.97
N TRP A 33 5.26 -10.55 -12.61
CA TRP A 33 5.78 -9.36 -11.95
C TRP A 33 4.67 -8.48 -11.34
N MET A 34 3.51 -8.40 -11.97
CA MET A 34 2.35 -7.68 -11.44
C MET A 34 1.72 -8.42 -10.27
N ARG A 35 1.69 -9.75 -10.31
CA ARG A 35 1.20 -10.58 -9.21
C ARG A 35 2.03 -10.35 -7.96
N ILE A 36 3.36 -10.32 -8.08
CA ILE A 36 4.24 -9.99 -6.95
C ILE A 36 3.86 -8.63 -6.35
N LEU A 37 3.74 -7.59 -7.18
CA LEU A 37 3.37 -6.26 -6.68
C LEU A 37 1.98 -6.23 -6.04
N ALA A 38 1.02 -6.99 -6.58
CA ALA A 38 -0.31 -7.12 -6.04
C ALA A 38 -0.31 -7.85 -4.69
N ASP A 39 0.41 -8.97 -4.58
CA ASP A 39 0.42 -9.86 -3.40
C ASP A 39 1.09 -9.21 -2.19
N TYR A 40 2.07 -8.32 -2.41
CA TYR A 40 2.75 -7.57 -1.35
C TYR A 40 2.15 -6.18 -1.08
N SER A 41 1.05 -5.82 -1.74
CA SER A 41 0.43 -4.51 -1.57
C SER A 41 -0.53 -4.49 -0.37
N PRO A 42 -0.38 -3.55 0.58
CA PRO A 42 -1.33 -3.37 1.68
C PRO A 42 -2.75 -3.02 1.23
N ALA A 43 -2.88 -2.38 0.07
CA ALA A 43 -4.19 -2.08 -0.50
C ALA A 43 -4.91 -3.36 -0.95
N THR A 44 -4.16 -4.34 -1.48
CA THR A 44 -4.71 -5.65 -1.86
C THR A 44 -5.22 -6.41 -0.64
N TRP A 45 -4.43 -6.45 0.44
CA TRP A 45 -4.85 -7.11 1.69
C TRP A 45 -6.14 -6.51 2.27
N ALA A 46 -6.32 -5.19 2.15
CA ALA A 46 -7.56 -4.55 2.58
C ALA A 46 -8.76 -4.98 1.73
N VAL A 47 -8.59 -5.06 0.40
CA VAL A 47 -9.64 -5.53 -0.51
C VAL A 47 -9.98 -7.00 -0.25
N ASP A 48 -8.98 -7.85 -0.03
CA ASP A 48 -9.17 -9.27 0.28
C ASP A 48 -9.93 -9.46 1.60
N ALA A 49 -9.51 -8.77 2.67
CA ALA A 49 -10.21 -8.83 3.95
C ALA A 49 -11.68 -8.42 3.84
N ILE A 50 -11.97 -7.34 3.08
CA ILE A 50 -13.34 -6.89 2.83
C ILE A 50 -14.12 -7.95 2.04
N ARG A 51 -13.51 -8.52 1.00
CA ARG A 51 -14.11 -9.56 0.17
C ARG A 51 -14.45 -10.80 1.00
N ASP A 52 -13.52 -11.24 1.84
CA ASP A 52 -13.70 -12.43 2.67
C ASP A 52 -14.82 -12.26 3.69
N VAL A 53 -14.90 -11.08 4.32
CA VAL A 53 -15.98 -10.79 5.28
C VAL A 53 -17.34 -10.64 4.58
N ILE A 54 -17.41 -9.92 3.45
CA ILE A 54 -18.69 -9.58 2.82
C ILE A 54 -19.23 -10.73 1.95
N ILE A 55 -18.37 -11.41 1.20
CA ILE A 55 -18.78 -12.42 0.21
C ILE A 55 -18.73 -13.81 0.81
N PHE A 56 -17.67 -14.12 1.55
CA PHE A 56 -17.44 -15.46 2.10
C PHE A 56 -17.83 -15.59 3.57
N GLU A 57 -18.45 -14.54 4.14
CA GLU A 57 -18.93 -14.49 5.53
C GLU A 57 -17.84 -14.85 6.57
N ALA A 58 -16.58 -14.54 6.25
CA ALA A 58 -15.45 -14.83 7.11
C ALA A 58 -15.55 -14.06 8.43
N ARG A 59 -15.16 -14.71 9.52
CA ARG A 59 -15.08 -14.10 10.84
C ARG A 59 -13.89 -13.16 10.91
N LEU A 60 -13.97 -12.17 11.79
CA LEU A 60 -12.90 -11.18 11.98
C LEU A 60 -11.53 -11.82 12.28
N MET A 61 -11.52 -12.93 13.02
CA MET A 61 -10.29 -13.66 13.36
C MET A 61 -9.62 -14.29 12.14
N GLU A 62 -10.38 -14.64 11.10
CA GLU A 62 -9.87 -15.30 9.89
C GLU A 62 -9.14 -14.29 8.99
N VAL A 63 -9.59 -13.02 8.96
CA VAL A 63 -8.99 -11.94 8.18
C VAL A 63 -7.95 -11.10 8.94
N MET A 64 -7.68 -11.43 10.22
CA MET A 64 -6.82 -10.63 11.10
C MET A 64 -5.38 -10.47 10.56
N HIS A 65 -4.90 -11.47 9.83
CA HIS A 65 -3.57 -11.46 9.23
C HIS A 65 -3.41 -10.33 8.20
N TYR A 66 -4.45 -10.04 7.41
CA TYR A 66 -4.47 -8.90 6.48
C TYR A 66 -4.38 -7.56 7.22
N VAL A 67 -5.14 -7.43 8.32
CA VAL A 67 -5.18 -6.20 9.13
C VAL A 67 -3.81 -5.95 9.77
N ILE A 68 -3.23 -6.96 10.40
CA ILE A 68 -1.90 -6.86 11.03
C ILE A 68 -0.85 -6.52 9.97
N GLY A 69 -0.86 -7.20 8.82
CA GLY A 69 0.04 -6.91 7.71
C GLY A 69 -0.05 -5.44 7.26
N ALA A 70 -1.26 -4.93 7.06
CA ALA A 70 -1.49 -3.54 6.64
C ALA A 70 -0.99 -2.53 7.68
N VAL A 71 -1.23 -2.79 8.97
CA VAL A 71 -0.72 -1.95 10.06
C VAL A 71 0.81 -1.93 10.08
N LEU A 72 1.46 -3.10 9.95
CA LEU A 72 2.92 -3.19 9.90
C LEU A 72 3.49 -2.45 8.70
N ALA A 73 2.87 -2.55 7.54
CA ALA A 73 3.29 -1.81 6.34
C ALA A 73 3.15 -0.30 6.53
N ALA A 74 2.04 0.17 7.13
CA ALA A 74 1.84 1.58 7.43
C ALA A 74 2.92 2.11 8.39
N LEU A 75 3.23 1.35 9.46
CA LEU A 75 4.30 1.69 10.41
C LEU A 75 5.67 1.73 9.72
N ALA A 76 5.96 0.79 8.82
CA ALA A 76 7.20 0.77 8.07
C ALA A 76 7.34 2.00 7.16
N VAL A 77 6.29 2.36 6.42
CA VAL A 77 6.26 3.55 5.56
C VAL A 77 6.46 4.83 6.39
N LEU A 78 5.78 4.94 7.53
CA LEU A 78 5.94 6.07 8.46
C LEU A 78 7.37 6.15 9.01
N ALA A 79 7.95 5.02 9.44
CA ALA A 79 9.32 4.97 9.95
C ALA A 79 10.34 5.42 8.90
N VAL A 80 10.19 4.94 7.65
CA VAL A 80 11.02 5.37 6.52
C VAL A 80 10.84 6.87 6.25
N GLY A 81 9.60 7.37 6.25
CA GLY A 81 9.30 8.79 6.08
C GLY A 81 10.00 9.66 7.13
N VAL A 82 9.90 9.27 8.41
CA VAL A 82 10.57 9.97 9.53
C VAL A 82 12.09 9.90 9.38
N MET A 83 12.66 8.76 9.00
CA MET A 83 14.10 8.62 8.81
C MET A 83 14.62 9.52 7.68
N ILE A 84 13.93 9.55 6.54
CA ILE A 84 14.28 10.42 5.40
C ILE A 84 14.18 11.89 5.81
N HIS A 85 13.10 12.28 6.50
CA HIS A 85 12.91 13.65 6.97
C HIS A 85 14.02 14.09 7.91
N ARG A 86 14.40 13.25 8.89
CA ARG A 86 15.52 13.52 9.81
C ARG A 86 16.87 13.64 9.09
N ARG A 87 17.13 12.83 8.05
CA ARG A 87 18.36 12.93 7.24
C ARG A 87 18.40 14.21 6.42
N MET A 88 17.26 14.61 5.85
CA MET A 88 17.13 15.84 5.08
C MET A 88 17.37 17.08 5.96
N LEU A 89 16.76 17.15 7.15
CA LEU A 89 16.91 18.29 8.07
C LEU A 89 18.36 18.52 8.50
N ARG A 90 19.11 17.45 8.83
CA ARG A 90 20.55 17.57 9.18
C ARG A 90 21.38 18.22 8.07
N LYS A 91 21.11 17.83 6.82
CA LYS A 91 21.83 18.36 5.65
C LYS A 91 21.56 19.84 5.35
N TYR A 92 20.45 20.38 5.85
CA TYR A 92 20.13 21.82 5.75
C TYR A 92 20.76 22.65 6.87
N LEU A 93 21.03 22.07 8.05
CA LEU A 93 21.67 22.77 9.16
C LEU A 93 23.20 22.86 9.03
N GLU A 94 23.80 21.96 8.25
CA GLU A 94 25.24 21.93 7.95
C GLU A 94 25.62 22.79 6.72
N ARG A 95 24.68 23.53 6.14
CA ARG A 95 24.88 24.50 5.06
C ARG A 95 24.55 25.91 5.53
#